data_AF-A0AAW6JNR4-F1
#
_entry.id   AF-A0AAW6JNR4-F1
#
_cell.length_a   1.000
_cell.length_b   1.000
_cell.length_c   1.000
_cell.angle_alpha   90.00
_cell.angle_beta   90.00
_cell.angle_gamma   90.00
#
_symmetry.space_group_name_H-M   'P 1'
#
loop_
_entity.id
_entity.type
_entity.pdbx_description
1 polymer ?
#
loop_
_entity_poly.entity_id
_entity_poly.type
_entity_poly.pdbx_seq_one_letter_code
_entity_poly.pdbx_strand_id
1 'polypeptide(L)'
;MSTENYFQIFRSAIARIYNTNGKVVGAGFLVSQQHLVTCAHVVTAALGIVTNTQDSPNGIIEFDFPLIAPGQKVKAKVVFWQPVNPGQSKEDIAGLQIEETLPTGVSPVQLVTTSNYWQHKFRIFGFPQGHDTGVWADGELRDLQATHWIQIEAIKVPGYQIEPGFSGSPIWDESLQGVVGMAVAAEKKREGVKAAFMMPTTVLVETWDFLNQSVQEKLINSSPSLSRVQEIKSSELNKRLVILGGDYEAVYNQLNYTENAESRNNLQRQLNRIEQEIKKLTSSSKRNDDFSLQRSFLSYLANRSSQEFELIEAIKNRDKSRLLVCIIHGDELQSHYKFLERMQNDFLPHVLDLDQNTTTIKIKKMMYSSEFKNLNELPKYLLMNLAKNFVNKINVSLEEINENLNKSSPMIVHTDLISDDWQKQGLHILNKLLEFWQDSHNQNTLNKEIIICICVKYIRIEWRWNIFAFFQQYRYQQINKKMRKHIQEFSLINKKYDSLSIVTLSELKAIGRADVENWADSEHTKKFVGEDKIQQLKDKIGDMFDKWQKQKSSSKIPMRYLADNLREILENFH
;
A
#
# COMPACT_ATOMS: atom_id res chain seq x y z
N MET A 1 -4.57 -0.83 20.80
CA MET A 1 -4.91 0.60 20.81
C MET A 1 -5.67 0.89 19.53
N SER A 2 -6.89 1.43 19.60
CA SER A 2 -7.77 1.63 18.44
C SER A 2 -7.27 2.76 17.53
N THR A 3 -7.57 2.68 16.22
CA THR A 3 -7.29 3.70 15.18
C THR A 3 -7.82 5.09 15.53
N GLU A 4 -8.93 5.13 16.27
CA GLU A 4 -9.54 6.36 16.79
C GLU A 4 -8.59 7.15 17.71
N ASN A 5 -7.66 6.46 18.38
CA ASN A 5 -6.71 7.11 19.29
C ASN A 5 -5.65 7.93 18.52
N TYR A 6 -5.14 7.45 17.39
CA TYR A 6 -4.06 8.14 16.66
C TYR A 6 -4.54 9.41 15.94
N PHE A 7 -5.75 9.38 15.38
CA PHE A 7 -6.31 10.58 14.75
C PHE A 7 -6.67 11.67 15.78
N GLN A 8 -7.11 11.28 16.98
CA GLN A 8 -7.32 12.24 18.07
C GLN A 8 -5.99 12.84 18.55
N ILE A 9 -4.94 12.03 18.67
CA ILE A 9 -3.58 12.52 18.95
C ILE A 9 -3.14 13.52 17.86
N PHE A 10 -3.36 13.20 16.58
CA PHE A 10 -3.09 14.11 15.47
C PHE A 10 -3.82 15.44 15.60
N ARG A 11 -5.11 15.42 15.90
CA ARG A 11 -5.89 16.65 16.15
C ARG A 11 -5.32 17.46 17.31
N SER A 12 -4.91 16.77 18.38
CA SER A 12 -4.40 17.42 19.59
C SER A 12 -3.06 18.12 19.41
N ALA A 13 -2.26 17.69 18.43
CA ALA A 13 -0.91 18.19 18.21
C ALA A 13 -0.82 19.43 17.32
N ILE A 14 -1.90 19.80 16.62
CA ILE A 14 -1.89 20.90 15.66
C ILE A 14 -1.85 22.24 16.40
N ALA A 15 -0.86 23.04 16.07
CA ALA A 15 -0.64 24.37 16.63
C ALA A 15 -0.97 25.47 15.62
N ARG A 16 -1.47 26.58 16.11
CA ARG A 16 -1.72 27.82 15.35
C ARG A 16 -0.74 28.89 15.80
N ILE A 17 0.06 29.42 14.88
CA ILE A 17 1.17 30.33 15.18
C ILE A 17 0.75 31.78 14.90
N TYR A 18 1.09 32.66 15.83
CA TYR A 18 0.78 34.08 15.77
C TYR A 18 2.01 34.93 15.50
N ASN A 19 1.80 36.08 14.87
CA ASN A 19 2.78 37.16 14.91
C ASN A 19 2.63 38.04 16.15
N THR A 20 3.58 38.97 16.30
CA THR A 20 3.62 39.97 17.38
C THR A 20 2.37 40.84 17.49
N ASN A 21 1.59 40.98 16.42
CA ASN A 21 0.31 41.72 16.41
C ASN A 21 -0.90 40.83 16.72
N GLY A 22 -0.68 39.56 17.06
CA GLY A 22 -1.75 38.59 17.36
C GLY A 22 -2.47 38.02 16.13
N LYS A 23 -1.97 38.25 14.91
CA LYS A 23 -2.53 37.69 13.68
C LYS A 23 -1.94 36.29 13.42
N VAL A 24 -2.78 35.36 12.96
CA VAL A 24 -2.34 34.02 12.56
C VAL A 24 -1.48 34.11 11.29
N VAL A 25 -0.33 33.44 11.30
CA VAL A 25 0.64 33.43 10.19
C VAL A 25 0.92 32.05 9.61
N GLY A 26 0.51 30.99 10.30
CA GLY A 26 0.68 29.62 9.85
C GLY A 26 0.38 28.61 10.94
N ALA A 27 0.84 27.38 10.72
CA ALA A 27 0.62 26.27 11.62
C ALA A 27 1.94 25.63 12.05
N GLY A 28 1.85 24.75 13.04
CA GLY A 28 2.93 23.85 13.44
C GLY A 28 2.35 22.58 14.03
N PHE A 29 3.19 21.64 14.44
CA PHE A 29 2.73 20.46 15.16
C PHE A 29 3.73 19.93 16.16
N LEU A 30 3.18 19.40 17.25
CA LEU A 30 3.94 18.86 18.37
C LEU A 30 4.51 17.47 18.04
N VAL A 31 5.82 17.30 18.09
CA VAL A 31 6.52 16.02 17.81
C VAL A 31 7.08 15.36 19.07
N SER A 32 7.26 16.13 20.15
CA SER A 32 7.58 15.62 21.49
C SER A 32 6.94 16.51 22.54
N GLN A 33 7.01 16.16 23.82
CA GLN A 33 6.46 16.99 24.91
C GLN A 33 7.08 18.40 25.01
N GLN A 34 8.18 18.67 24.29
CA GLN A 34 8.90 19.95 24.35
C GLN A 34 9.22 20.53 22.98
N HIS A 35 8.84 19.87 21.88
CA HIS A 35 9.28 20.30 20.54
C HIS A 35 8.14 20.34 19.54
N LEU A 36 8.13 21.40 18.74
CA LEU A 36 7.18 21.68 17.68
C LEU A 36 7.92 21.87 16.35
N VAL A 37 7.38 21.35 15.26
CA VAL A 37 7.93 21.50 13.89
C VAL A 37 7.04 22.44 13.09
N THR A 38 7.65 23.36 12.34
CA THR A 38 6.97 24.28 11.41
C THR A 38 7.90 24.68 10.26
N CYS A 39 7.42 25.53 9.35
CA CYS A 39 8.23 26.13 8.28
C CYS A 39 9.05 27.32 8.82
N ALA A 40 10.27 27.49 8.30
CA ALA A 40 11.13 28.63 8.64
C ALA A 40 10.46 29.96 8.25
N HIS A 41 9.78 30.03 7.10
CA HIS A 41 9.09 31.26 6.71
C HIS A 41 7.93 31.63 7.67
N VAL A 42 7.29 30.66 8.31
CA VAL A 42 6.23 30.92 9.31
C VAL A 42 6.83 31.59 10.55
N VAL A 43 8.03 31.15 10.98
CA VAL A 43 8.78 31.80 12.06
C VAL A 43 9.17 33.24 11.68
N THR A 44 9.68 33.45 10.46
CA THR A 44 10.02 34.83 10.03
C THR A 44 8.80 35.74 10.00
N ALA A 45 7.65 35.23 9.55
CA ALA A 45 6.38 35.96 9.55
C ALA A 45 5.87 36.25 10.97
N ALA A 46 6.05 35.31 11.91
CA ALA A 46 5.69 35.49 13.31
C ALA A 46 6.49 36.62 13.96
N LEU A 47 7.79 36.70 13.64
CA LEU A 47 8.70 37.71 14.17
C LEU A 47 8.68 39.03 13.39
N GLY A 48 8.03 39.07 12.22
CA GLY A 48 8.02 40.26 11.36
C GLY A 48 9.38 40.57 10.72
N ILE A 49 10.21 39.55 10.50
CA ILE A 49 11.55 39.67 9.88
C ILE A 49 11.53 39.15 8.43
N VAL A 50 12.64 39.35 7.72
CA VAL A 50 12.73 39.01 6.29
C VAL A 50 12.69 37.48 6.09
N THR A 51 11.95 37.02 5.09
CA THR A 51 11.66 35.59 4.87
C THR A 51 12.88 34.70 4.59
N ASN A 52 13.94 35.25 3.99
CA ASN A 52 15.17 34.52 3.67
C ASN A 52 16.30 34.75 4.70
N THR A 53 15.95 35.11 5.93
CA THR A 53 16.91 35.30 7.03
C THR A 53 17.73 34.02 7.22
N GLN A 54 19.04 34.12 7.03
CA GLN A 54 19.95 32.97 7.07
C GLN A 54 20.27 32.55 8.51
N ASP A 55 20.51 33.52 9.39
CA ASP A 55 20.80 33.27 10.80
C ASP A 55 19.56 32.84 11.56
N SER A 56 19.73 31.94 12.54
CA SER A 56 18.63 31.52 13.41
C SER A 56 18.12 32.71 14.23
N PRO A 57 16.81 33.03 14.18
CA PRO A 57 16.27 34.16 14.93
C PRO A 57 16.10 33.81 16.43
N ASN A 58 16.30 34.81 17.29
CA ASN A 58 16.24 34.65 18.76
C ASN A 58 14.90 35.11 19.38
N GLY A 59 13.89 35.37 18.56
CA GLY A 59 12.59 35.86 19.02
C GLY A 59 11.74 34.77 19.66
N ILE A 60 10.76 35.19 20.47
CA ILE A 60 9.77 34.30 21.07
C ILE A 60 8.63 34.07 20.07
N ILE A 61 8.28 32.80 19.86
CA ILE A 61 7.15 32.39 19.04
C ILE A 61 5.97 32.05 19.95
N GLU A 62 4.83 32.69 19.71
CA GLU A 62 3.57 32.41 20.39
C GLU A 62 2.66 31.55 19.51
N PHE A 63 2.06 30.53 20.11
CA PHE A 63 1.09 29.66 19.44
C PHE A 63 0.08 29.11 20.45
N ASP A 64 -1.04 28.58 19.97
CA ASP A 64 -1.98 27.81 20.78
C ASP A 64 -2.34 26.48 20.09
N PHE A 65 -3.06 25.60 20.80
CA PHE A 65 -3.61 24.35 20.26
C PHE A 65 -5.12 24.51 20.06
N PRO A 66 -5.59 25.05 18.92
CA PRO A 66 -6.96 25.54 18.78
C PRO A 66 -8.03 24.44 18.87
N LEU A 67 -7.67 23.19 18.63
CA LEU A 67 -8.59 22.05 18.73
C LEU A 67 -8.73 21.47 20.14
N ILE A 68 -7.87 21.87 21.08
CA ILE A 68 -7.82 21.36 22.47
C ILE A 68 -8.01 22.47 23.49
N ALA A 69 -7.19 23.51 23.39
CA ALA A 69 -7.14 24.62 24.34
C ALA A 69 -7.04 25.96 23.57
N PRO A 70 -8.11 26.35 22.84
CA PRO A 70 -8.10 27.58 22.05
C PRO A 70 -7.87 28.81 22.94
N GLY A 71 -6.97 29.68 22.51
CA GLY A 71 -6.60 30.92 23.19
C GLY A 71 -5.58 30.76 24.33
N GLN A 72 -5.28 29.52 24.76
CA GLN A 72 -4.22 29.27 25.74
C GLN A 72 -2.86 29.29 25.04
N LYS A 73 -2.27 30.48 24.97
CA LYS A 73 -0.98 30.70 24.31
C LYS A 73 0.16 30.03 25.08
N VAL A 74 1.08 29.46 24.30
CA VAL A 74 2.33 28.83 24.72
C VAL A 74 3.48 29.54 24.01
N LYS A 75 4.61 29.69 24.70
CA LYS A 75 5.83 30.30 24.15
C LYS A 75 6.90 29.26 23.81
N ALA A 76 7.58 29.48 22.69
CA ALA A 76 8.72 28.68 22.28
C ALA A 76 9.84 29.53 21.65
N LYS A 77 11.04 28.95 21.61
CA LYS A 77 12.23 29.51 20.93
C LYS A 77 12.69 28.59 19.82
N VAL A 78 13.36 29.15 18.82
CA VAL A 78 13.95 28.36 17.73
C VAL A 78 15.17 27.59 18.26
N VAL A 79 15.19 26.28 18.07
CA VAL A 79 16.31 25.39 18.40
C VAL A 79 16.88 24.65 17.20
N PHE A 80 16.15 24.66 16.08
CA PHE A 80 16.60 24.15 14.80
C PHE A 80 16.16 25.10 13.70
N TRP A 81 17.08 25.44 12.79
CA TRP A 81 16.84 26.43 11.75
C TRP A 81 17.43 26.01 10.42
N GLN A 82 16.56 25.80 9.44
CA GLN A 82 16.90 25.58 8.04
C GLN A 82 16.14 26.62 7.19
N PRO A 83 16.78 27.70 6.74
CA PRO A 83 16.11 28.83 6.11
C PRO A 83 15.55 28.49 4.72
N VAL A 84 14.79 29.42 4.14
CA VAL A 84 14.36 29.35 2.74
C VAL A 84 15.56 29.64 1.82
N ASN A 85 16.00 28.65 1.07
CA ASN A 85 17.10 28.65 0.11
C ASN A 85 16.63 28.14 -1.26
N PRO A 86 16.02 29.00 -2.09
CA PRO A 86 15.35 28.59 -3.31
C PRO A 86 16.22 27.71 -4.21
N GLY A 87 15.74 26.50 -4.53
CA GLY A 87 16.42 25.57 -5.43
C GLY A 87 17.38 24.60 -4.76
N GLN A 88 17.52 24.65 -3.43
CA GLN A 88 18.18 23.61 -2.65
C GLN A 88 17.17 22.54 -2.20
N SER A 89 17.63 21.28 -2.13
CA SER A 89 16.90 20.24 -1.40
C SER A 89 17.03 20.49 0.10
N LYS A 90 15.97 20.22 0.88
CA LYS A 90 15.97 20.32 2.36
C LYS A 90 16.06 21.76 2.88
N GLU A 91 15.07 22.58 2.54
CA GLU A 91 14.93 23.97 2.96
C GLU A 91 13.62 24.21 3.73
N ASP A 92 13.48 25.39 4.36
CA ASP A 92 12.24 25.88 4.99
C ASP A 92 11.70 25.02 6.15
N ILE A 93 12.58 24.67 7.10
CA ILE A 93 12.25 23.85 8.28
C ILE A 93 12.71 24.58 9.54
N ALA A 94 11.84 24.66 10.54
CA ALA A 94 12.19 25.17 11.87
C ALA A 94 11.68 24.22 12.97
N GLY A 95 12.55 23.98 13.95
CA GLY A 95 12.21 23.30 15.19
C GLY A 95 12.15 24.29 16.33
N LEU A 96 11.06 24.25 17.09
CA LEU A 96 10.81 25.13 18.23
C LEU A 96 10.85 24.32 19.52
N GLN A 97 11.53 24.84 20.55
CA GLN A 97 11.52 24.29 21.90
C GLN A 97 10.58 25.09 22.79
N ILE A 98 9.70 24.36 23.47
CA ILE A 98 8.68 24.87 24.36
C ILE A 98 9.28 24.97 25.77
N GLU A 99 9.22 26.16 26.36
CA GLU A 99 9.78 26.43 27.70
C GLU A 99 8.72 26.33 28.82
N GLU A 100 7.45 26.17 28.44
CA GLU A 100 6.28 26.19 29.34
C GLU A 100 5.58 24.81 29.39
N THR A 101 4.70 24.62 30.37
CA THR A 101 3.91 23.38 30.47
C THR A 101 2.80 23.37 29.42
N LEU A 102 2.66 22.25 28.69
CA LEU A 102 1.61 22.10 27.69
C LEU A 102 0.20 22.02 28.31
N PRO A 103 -0.85 22.51 27.62
CA PRO A 103 -2.23 22.32 28.03
C PRO A 103 -2.60 20.82 28.16
N THR A 104 -3.48 20.50 29.10
CA THR A 104 -3.98 19.13 29.28
C THR A 104 -4.72 18.65 28.03
N GLY A 105 -4.42 17.42 27.58
CA GLY A 105 -5.04 16.81 26.41
C GLY A 105 -4.27 17.02 25.10
N VAL A 106 -3.19 17.80 25.11
CA VAL A 106 -2.24 17.89 24.00
C VAL A 106 -1.31 16.68 24.05
N SER A 107 -1.07 16.02 22.91
CA SER A 107 -0.15 14.89 22.80
C SER A 107 0.65 14.96 21.50
N PRO A 108 1.94 14.60 21.51
CA PRO A 108 2.77 14.66 20.31
C PRO A 108 2.32 13.64 19.25
N VAL A 109 2.42 14.02 17.98
CA VAL A 109 2.17 13.12 16.85
C VAL A 109 3.32 12.15 16.63
N GLN A 110 2.98 11.00 16.04
CA GLN A 110 3.95 10.07 15.51
C GLN A 110 4.25 10.38 14.05
N LEU A 111 5.54 10.42 13.71
CA LEU A 111 6.02 10.55 12.34
C LEU A 111 6.13 9.17 11.71
N VAL A 112 5.67 9.05 10.47
CA VAL A 112 5.74 7.83 9.68
C VAL A 112 6.53 8.10 8.42
N THR A 113 7.53 7.27 8.13
CA THR A 113 8.31 7.32 6.89
C THR A 113 7.79 6.27 5.90
N THR A 114 7.75 6.62 4.61
CA THR A 114 7.43 5.70 3.51
C THR A 114 8.20 6.08 2.25
N SER A 115 8.41 5.12 1.36
CA SER A 115 8.97 5.37 0.03
C SER A 115 7.91 5.40 -1.08
N ASN A 116 6.64 5.21 -0.74
CA ASN A 116 5.52 5.26 -1.68
C ASN A 116 4.37 6.08 -1.10
N TYR A 117 4.08 7.21 -1.74
CA TYR A 117 3.01 8.15 -1.38
C TYR A 117 1.88 8.17 -2.43
N TRP A 118 2.08 7.51 -3.59
CA TRP A 118 1.22 7.71 -4.75
C TRP A 118 -0.24 7.32 -4.45
N GLN A 119 -1.15 8.29 -4.63
CA GLN A 119 -2.59 8.15 -4.39
C GLN A 119 -2.99 7.93 -2.92
N HIS A 120 -2.08 8.16 -1.97
CA HIS A 120 -2.44 8.17 -0.56
C HIS A 120 -3.34 9.38 -0.28
N LYS A 121 -4.46 9.16 0.41
CA LYS A 121 -5.33 10.26 0.84
C LYS A 121 -4.74 10.90 2.08
N PHE A 122 -4.79 12.22 2.14
CA PHE A 122 -4.36 12.95 3.31
C PHE A 122 -5.45 13.85 3.86
N ARG A 123 -5.32 14.19 5.15
CA ARG A 123 -6.01 15.32 5.78
C ARG A 123 -5.00 16.32 6.29
N ILE A 124 -5.35 17.58 6.20
CA ILE A 124 -4.57 18.70 6.73
C ILE A 124 -5.53 19.72 7.34
N PHE A 125 -5.12 20.36 8.43
CA PHE A 125 -5.85 21.46 9.05
C PHE A 125 -4.93 22.68 9.07
N GLY A 126 -5.42 23.82 8.57
CA GLY A 126 -4.64 25.04 8.49
C GLY A 126 -5.50 26.28 8.63
N PHE A 127 -4.86 27.44 8.53
CA PHE A 127 -5.44 28.75 8.87
C PHE A 127 -5.33 29.74 7.70
N PRO A 128 -6.02 29.50 6.57
CA PRO A 128 -6.02 30.42 5.46
C PRO A 128 -6.68 31.75 5.82
N GLN A 129 -6.47 32.77 4.98
CA GLN A 129 -6.98 34.11 5.23
C GLN A 129 -8.50 34.11 5.43
N GLY A 130 -8.96 34.75 6.52
CA GLY A 130 -10.39 34.81 6.88
C GLY A 130 -10.89 33.60 7.68
N HIS A 131 -10.01 32.63 7.95
CA HIS A 131 -10.33 31.40 8.67
C HIS A 131 -9.38 31.16 9.84
N ASP A 132 -9.28 32.13 10.75
CA ASP A 132 -8.39 32.06 11.91
C ASP A 132 -8.76 30.92 12.87
N THR A 133 -10.00 30.44 12.87
CA THR A 133 -10.45 29.23 13.60
C THR A 133 -10.00 27.92 12.96
N GLY A 134 -9.41 28.00 11.77
CA GLY A 134 -8.89 26.89 10.98
C GLY A 134 -9.95 26.16 10.15
N VAL A 135 -9.49 25.51 9.09
CA VAL A 135 -10.31 24.70 8.17
C VAL A 135 -9.59 23.41 7.79
N TRP A 136 -10.38 22.37 7.55
CA TRP A 136 -9.88 21.09 7.04
C TRP A 136 -9.80 21.11 5.51
N ALA A 137 -8.72 20.55 4.98
CA ALA A 137 -8.59 20.20 3.57
C ALA A 137 -8.18 18.73 3.41
N ASP A 138 -8.55 18.14 2.28
CA ASP A 138 -8.23 16.76 1.90
C ASP A 138 -7.84 16.65 0.43
N GLY A 139 -7.05 15.63 0.10
CA GLY A 139 -6.61 15.38 -1.26
C GLY A 139 -5.80 14.10 -1.40
N GLU A 140 -5.03 14.01 -2.48
CA GLU A 140 -4.15 12.89 -2.81
C GLU A 140 -2.69 13.34 -2.86
N LEU A 141 -1.80 12.51 -2.31
CA LEU A 141 -0.36 12.63 -2.46
C LEU A 141 0.08 12.05 -3.82
N ARG A 142 1.06 12.69 -4.46
CA ARG A 142 1.74 12.23 -5.68
C ARG A 142 3.14 11.72 -5.31
N ASP A 143 4.11 11.87 -6.19
CA ASP A 143 5.48 11.39 -5.97
C ASP A 143 6.47 12.54 -5.69
N LEU A 144 7.70 12.16 -5.34
CA LEU A 144 8.84 13.03 -5.17
C LEU A 144 9.13 13.79 -6.46
N GLN A 145 9.32 15.10 -6.32
CA GLN A 145 9.92 15.94 -7.34
C GLN A 145 11.44 16.02 -7.15
N ALA A 146 12.17 16.54 -8.15
CA ALA A 146 13.62 16.68 -8.09
C ALA A 146 14.13 17.52 -6.89
N THR A 147 13.27 18.37 -6.31
CA THR A 147 13.51 19.15 -5.10
C THR A 147 13.35 18.36 -3.79
N HIS A 148 12.98 17.08 -3.88
CA HIS A 148 12.61 16.19 -2.76
C HIS A 148 11.30 16.56 -2.05
N TRP A 149 10.49 17.44 -2.65
CA TRP A 149 9.12 17.71 -2.19
C TRP A 149 8.14 16.70 -2.81
N ILE A 150 7.08 16.37 -2.07
CA ILE A 150 5.96 15.59 -2.62
C ILE A 150 4.88 16.55 -3.11
N GLN A 151 4.42 16.36 -4.34
CA GLN A 151 3.28 17.10 -4.88
C GLN A 151 1.96 16.62 -4.26
N ILE A 152 1.09 17.58 -3.96
CA ILE A 152 -0.23 17.38 -3.40
C ILE A 152 -1.28 17.91 -4.38
N GLU A 153 -2.29 17.09 -4.65
CA GLU A 153 -3.42 17.46 -5.49
C GLU A 153 -4.73 17.41 -4.70
N ALA A 154 -5.47 18.52 -4.70
CA ALA A 154 -6.83 18.56 -4.19
C ALA A 154 -7.77 17.83 -5.16
N ILE A 155 -8.53 16.85 -4.66
CA ILE A 155 -9.37 15.97 -5.51
C ILE A 155 -10.76 16.58 -5.78
N LYS A 156 -11.21 17.57 -4.98
CA LYS A 156 -12.59 18.06 -5.00
C LYS A 156 -12.73 19.54 -5.35
N VAL A 157 -13.84 19.83 -6.03
CA VAL A 157 -14.55 21.11 -5.99
C VAL A 157 -16.03 20.76 -5.73
N PRO A 158 -16.68 21.26 -4.66
CA PRO A 158 -16.19 22.26 -3.70
C PRO A 158 -15.35 21.66 -2.54
N GLY A 159 -14.42 22.47 -2.00
CA GLY A 159 -13.53 22.14 -0.88
C GLY A 159 -12.39 23.18 -0.73
N TYR A 160 -11.80 23.32 0.46
CA TYR A 160 -10.66 24.24 0.67
C TYR A 160 -9.42 23.73 -0.05
N GLN A 161 -8.77 24.62 -0.81
CA GLN A 161 -7.50 24.34 -1.46
C GLN A 161 -6.36 24.61 -0.47
N ILE A 162 -5.25 23.88 -0.60
CA ILE A 162 -4.06 24.19 0.19
C ILE A 162 -3.49 25.50 -0.35
N GLU A 163 -3.53 26.51 0.51
CA GLU A 163 -3.15 27.90 0.20
C GLU A 163 -2.33 28.49 1.36
N PRO A 164 -1.83 29.73 1.26
CA PRO A 164 -1.12 30.39 2.36
C PRO A 164 -1.93 30.36 3.66
N GLY A 165 -1.30 29.94 4.76
CA GLY A 165 -1.97 29.67 6.04
C GLY A 165 -2.01 28.18 6.42
N PHE A 166 -1.82 27.27 5.45
CA PHE A 166 -1.56 25.85 5.71
C PHE A 166 -0.08 25.51 5.93
N SER A 167 0.83 26.43 5.62
CA SER A 167 2.28 26.23 5.82
C SER A 167 2.61 25.82 7.26
N GLY A 168 3.47 24.82 7.41
CA GLY A 168 3.87 24.25 8.69
C GLY A 168 2.87 23.24 9.28
N SER A 169 1.72 23.01 8.64
CA SER A 169 0.74 22.03 9.14
C SER A 169 1.21 20.59 8.89
N PRO A 170 0.90 19.66 9.81
CA PRO A 170 1.16 18.23 9.60
C PRO A 170 0.19 17.64 8.58
N ILE A 171 0.70 16.76 7.73
CA ILE A 171 -0.10 16.02 6.76
C ILE A 171 -0.34 14.61 7.31
N TRP A 172 -1.59 14.34 7.64
CA TRP A 172 -2.05 13.04 8.11
C TRP A 172 -2.33 12.12 6.94
N ASP A 173 -1.64 11.00 6.86
CA ASP A 173 -1.90 9.95 5.89
C ASP A 173 -2.94 8.96 6.43
N GLU A 174 -4.03 8.83 5.69
CA GLU A 174 -5.15 7.98 6.08
C GLU A 174 -4.83 6.48 5.95
N SER A 175 -3.90 6.11 5.06
CA SER A 175 -3.48 4.73 4.86
C SER A 175 -2.47 4.32 5.93
N LEU A 176 -1.52 5.20 6.24
CA LEU A 176 -0.42 4.93 7.17
C LEU A 176 -0.77 5.27 8.62
N GLN A 177 -1.89 5.96 8.86
CA GLN A 177 -2.39 6.36 10.17
C GLN A 177 -1.29 7.09 10.97
N GLY A 178 -0.73 8.13 10.38
CA GLY A 178 0.36 8.90 10.95
C GLY A 178 0.71 10.14 10.13
N VAL A 179 1.57 10.99 10.67
CA VAL A 179 2.04 12.19 9.96
C VAL A 179 3.15 11.78 9.00
N VAL A 180 2.98 12.06 7.71
CA VAL A 180 3.92 11.66 6.63
C VAL A 180 4.66 12.84 6.00
N GLY A 181 4.33 14.06 6.41
CA GLY A 181 5.02 15.25 5.98
C GLY A 181 4.47 16.53 6.60
N MET A 182 5.09 17.64 6.22
CA MET A 182 4.70 19.00 6.59
C MET A 182 4.42 19.81 5.33
N ALA A 183 3.32 20.56 5.29
CA ALA A 183 3.02 21.44 4.16
C ALA A 183 3.99 22.64 4.11
N VAL A 184 4.54 22.94 2.93
CA VAL A 184 5.59 23.98 2.75
C VAL A 184 5.13 25.12 1.86
N ALA A 185 4.60 24.82 0.68
CA ALA A 185 4.25 25.86 -0.30
C ALA A 185 3.04 25.46 -1.16
N ALA A 186 2.28 26.47 -1.62
CA ALA A 186 1.31 26.36 -2.70
C ALA A 186 1.87 27.03 -3.96
N GLU A 187 1.66 26.44 -5.13
CA GLU A 187 2.16 27.00 -6.40
C GLU A 187 1.40 28.29 -6.78
N LYS A 188 2.05 29.45 -6.66
CA LYS A 188 1.44 30.77 -6.92
C LYS A 188 1.61 31.27 -8.36
N LYS A 189 2.43 30.62 -9.19
CA LYS A 189 2.92 31.20 -10.46
C LYS A 189 2.08 30.88 -11.70
N ARG A 190 1.06 30.03 -11.62
CA ARG A 190 0.25 29.64 -12.78
C ARG A 190 -1.24 29.70 -12.42
N GLU A 191 -1.97 30.61 -13.07
CA GLU A 191 -3.44 30.63 -12.98
C GLU A 191 -4.01 29.27 -13.40
N GLY A 192 -4.85 28.68 -12.56
CA GLY A 192 -5.51 27.39 -12.82
C GLY A 192 -4.73 26.14 -12.40
N VAL A 193 -3.49 26.25 -11.89
CA VAL A 193 -2.73 25.09 -11.35
C VAL A 193 -2.99 24.95 -9.85
N LYS A 194 -3.52 23.80 -9.45
CA LYS A 194 -3.92 23.47 -8.06
C LYS A 194 -2.92 22.53 -7.39
N ALA A 195 -1.64 22.90 -7.41
CA ALA A 195 -0.58 22.09 -6.80
C ALA A 195 -0.08 22.75 -5.51
N ALA A 196 -0.02 21.97 -4.44
CA ALA A 196 0.72 22.31 -3.23
C ALA A 196 1.79 21.26 -2.97
N PHE A 197 2.70 21.55 -2.05
CA PHE A 197 3.87 20.72 -1.79
C PHE A 197 4.03 20.44 -0.31
N MET A 198 4.56 19.25 -0.02
CA MET A 198 5.03 18.90 1.32
C MET A 198 6.48 18.48 1.36
N MET A 199 7.09 18.76 2.51
CA MET A 199 8.32 18.13 2.94
C MET A 199 7.98 16.76 3.55
N PRO A 200 8.45 15.65 2.98
CA PRO A 200 8.21 14.33 3.56
C PRO A 200 8.95 14.18 4.88
N THR A 201 8.40 13.36 5.79
CA THR A 201 9.03 13.03 7.08
C THR A 201 10.44 12.47 6.95
N THR A 202 10.73 11.74 5.88
CA THR A 202 12.10 11.25 5.60
C THR A 202 13.09 12.41 5.53
N VAL A 203 12.74 13.50 4.85
CA VAL A 203 13.59 14.69 4.75
C VAL A 203 13.62 15.46 6.07
N LEU A 204 12.50 15.60 6.77
CA LEU A 204 12.47 16.26 8.10
C LEU A 204 13.44 15.57 9.08
N VAL A 205 13.40 14.25 9.11
CA VAL A 205 14.25 13.42 10.00
C VAL A 205 15.71 13.47 9.59
N GLU A 206 16.01 13.36 8.29
CA GLU A 206 17.39 13.52 7.77
C GLU A 206 17.99 14.91 8.01
N THR A 207 17.15 15.93 8.19
CA THR A 207 17.58 17.32 8.36
C THR A 207 17.71 17.68 9.85
N TRP A 208 16.83 17.13 10.70
CA TRP A 208 16.88 17.30 12.14
C TRP A 208 16.81 15.94 12.85
N ASP A 209 17.98 15.34 13.09
CA ASP A 209 18.12 13.97 13.63
C ASP A 209 17.42 13.73 14.98
N PHE A 210 17.14 14.79 15.75
CA PHE A 210 16.32 14.71 16.96
C PHE A 210 14.97 14.04 16.71
N LEU A 211 14.40 14.23 15.52
CA LEU A 211 13.11 13.67 15.14
C LEU A 211 13.10 12.14 15.03
N ASN A 212 14.27 11.47 14.93
CA ASN A 212 14.36 10.00 14.93
C ASN A 212 13.64 9.37 16.13
N GLN A 213 13.60 10.06 17.27
CA GLN A 213 12.92 9.62 18.49
C GLN A 213 11.39 9.53 18.33
N SER A 214 10.84 10.21 17.33
CA SER A 214 9.41 10.36 17.06
C SER A 214 8.96 9.54 15.85
N VAL A 215 9.86 8.78 15.22
CA VAL A 215 9.61 7.99 14.01
C VAL A 215 9.21 6.55 14.34
N GLN A 216 8.11 6.09 13.76
CA GLN A 216 7.89 4.66 13.55
C GLN A 216 8.21 4.31 12.10
N GLU A 217 9.15 3.40 11.90
CA GLU A 217 9.24 2.67 10.64
C GLU A 217 8.04 1.73 10.53
N LYS A 218 6.94 2.23 9.98
CA LYS A 218 5.94 1.33 9.39
C LYS A 218 6.50 0.89 8.05
N LEU A 219 7.35 -0.14 8.10
CA LEU A 219 7.38 -1.10 7.00
C LEU A 219 5.92 -1.47 6.77
N ILE A 220 5.40 -1.15 5.58
CA ILE A 220 4.09 -1.64 5.16
C ILE A 220 4.22 -3.16 5.23
N ASN A 221 3.81 -3.74 6.36
CA ASN A 221 3.67 -5.16 6.53
C ASN A 221 2.76 -5.59 5.39
N SER A 222 3.35 -6.38 4.50
CA SER A 222 2.72 -7.01 3.37
C SER A 222 1.44 -7.71 3.84
N SER A 223 0.32 -7.00 3.79
CA SER A 223 -1.03 -7.57 3.82
C SER A 223 -1.61 -7.42 2.41
N PRO A 224 -2.31 -8.45 1.90
CA PRO A 224 -2.33 -8.74 0.47
C PRO A 224 -3.12 -7.68 -0.27
N SER A 225 -2.62 -7.19 -1.41
CA SER A 225 -3.27 -6.16 -2.23
C SER A 225 -4.78 -6.36 -2.37
N LEU A 226 -5.56 -5.40 -1.85
CA LEU A 226 -6.93 -5.20 -2.29
C LEU A 226 -6.88 -4.65 -3.71
N SER A 227 -7.87 -4.99 -4.54
CA SER A 227 -8.00 -4.31 -5.82
C SER A 227 -8.46 -2.86 -5.59
N ARG A 228 -8.02 -1.94 -6.45
CA ARG A 228 -8.41 -0.50 -6.47
C ARG A 228 -9.92 -0.26 -6.26
N VAL A 229 -10.77 -1.18 -6.75
CA VAL A 229 -12.23 -1.12 -6.62
C VAL A 229 -12.71 -1.44 -5.20
N GLN A 230 -12.07 -2.40 -4.52
CA GLN A 230 -12.40 -2.80 -3.14
C GLN A 230 -11.91 -1.75 -2.11
N GLU A 231 -10.81 -1.07 -2.40
CA GLU A 231 -10.32 0.08 -1.60
C GLU A 231 -11.26 1.29 -1.70
N ILE A 232 -11.78 1.58 -2.90
CA ILE A 232 -12.80 2.61 -3.09
C ILE A 232 -14.08 2.24 -2.34
N LYS A 233 -14.58 1.01 -2.50
CA LYS A 233 -15.83 0.54 -1.88
C LYS A 233 -15.77 0.58 -0.34
N SER A 234 -14.66 0.17 0.27
CA SER A 234 -14.46 0.23 1.72
C SER A 234 -14.28 1.66 2.25
N SER A 235 -13.57 2.52 1.51
CA SER A 235 -13.44 3.95 1.83
C SER A 235 -14.79 4.69 1.74
N GLU A 236 -15.63 4.36 0.77
CA GLU A 236 -16.99 4.91 0.60
C GLU A 236 -17.92 4.48 1.76
N LEU A 237 -17.89 3.19 2.14
CA LEU A 237 -18.65 2.62 3.24
C LEU A 237 -18.32 3.29 4.58
N ASN A 238 -17.03 3.46 4.88
CA ASN A 238 -16.60 4.10 6.12
C ASN A 238 -16.95 5.60 6.17
N LYS A 239 -16.82 6.33 5.05
CA LYS A 239 -17.29 7.73 4.95
C LYS A 239 -18.78 7.85 5.25
N ARG A 240 -19.59 6.92 4.72
CA ARG A 240 -21.05 6.95 4.89
C ARG A 240 -21.48 6.59 6.32
N LEU A 241 -20.76 5.70 7.00
CA LEU A 241 -20.98 5.39 8.42
C LEU A 241 -20.74 6.59 9.34
N VAL A 242 -19.66 7.36 9.09
CA VAL A 242 -19.35 8.56 9.89
C VAL A 242 -20.42 9.65 9.71
N ILE A 243 -20.87 9.88 8.48
CA ILE A 243 -21.93 10.86 8.19
C ILE A 243 -23.24 10.46 8.88
N LEU A 244 -23.66 9.20 8.75
CA LEU A 244 -24.89 8.72 9.38
C LEU A 244 -24.82 8.75 10.91
N GLY A 245 -23.65 8.50 11.50
CA GLY A 245 -23.43 8.66 12.94
C GLY A 245 -23.63 10.10 13.41
N GLY A 246 -23.13 11.09 12.64
CA GLY A 246 -23.35 12.51 12.92
C GLY A 246 -24.81 12.94 12.74
N ASP A 247 -25.47 12.47 11.68
CA ASP A 247 -26.90 12.74 11.44
C ASP A 247 -27.77 12.12 12.54
N TYR A 248 -27.41 10.93 13.03
CA TYR A 248 -28.09 10.28 14.14
C TYR A 248 -28.01 11.12 15.42
N GLU A 249 -26.82 11.57 15.82
CA GLU A 249 -26.65 12.43 17.01
C GLU A 249 -27.41 13.76 16.87
N ALA A 250 -27.36 14.39 15.70
CA ALA A 250 -28.04 15.66 15.47
C ALA A 250 -29.56 15.54 15.64
N VAL A 251 -30.17 14.52 15.02
CA VAL A 251 -31.62 14.25 15.11
C VAL A 251 -32.00 13.79 16.52
N TYR A 252 -31.16 12.98 17.18
CA TYR A 252 -31.38 12.53 18.56
C TYR A 252 -31.40 13.70 19.54
N ASN A 253 -30.44 14.61 19.41
CA ASN A 253 -30.38 15.80 20.23
C ASN A 253 -31.58 16.72 19.96
N GLN A 254 -31.96 16.94 18.70
CA GLN A 254 -33.15 17.72 18.35
C GLN A 254 -34.44 17.12 18.93
N LEU A 255 -34.57 15.80 18.92
CA LEU A 255 -35.70 15.09 19.51
C LEU A 255 -35.81 15.37 21.02
N ASN A 256 -34.68 15.38 21.73
CA ASN A 256 -34.63 15.59 23.19
C ASN A 256 -34.96 17.02 23.61
N TYR A 257 -34.74 18.02 22.75
CA TYR A 257 -35.00 19.44 23.05
C TYR A 257 -36.28 20.00 22.39
N THR A 258 -37.06 19.16 21.69
CA THR A 258 -38.32 19.57 21.05
C THR A 258 -39.52 19.30 21.96
N GLU A 259 -40.30 20.34 22.25
CA GLU A 259 -41.54 20.24 23.06
C GLU A 259 -42.82 20.02 22.23
N ASN A 260 -42.77 20.27 20.91
CA ASN A 260 -43.90 20.05 20.00
C ASN A 260 -44.06 18.56 19.64
N ALA A 261 -45.24 18.00 19.89
CA ALA A 261 -45.57 16.59 19.66
C ALA A 261 -45.52 16.15 18.19
N GLU A 262 -45.91 17.01 17.24
CA GLU A 262 -45.87 16.70 15.81
C GLU A 262 -44.43 16.67 15.28
N SER A 263 -43.61 17.64 15.73
CA SER A 263 -42.18 17.69 15.41
C SER A 263 -41.40 16.52 16.02
N ARG A 264 -41.71 16.12 17.26
CA ARG A 264 -41.12 14.90 17.87
C ARG A 264 -41.42 13.64 17.07
N ASN A 265 -42.67 13.44 16.64
CA ASN A 265 -43.05 12.26 15.85
C ASN A 265 -42.32 12.20 14.50
N ASN A 266 -42.06 13.35 13.88
CA ASN A 266 -41.32 13.41 12.61
C ASN A 266 -39.83 13.10 12.80
N LEU A 267 -39.21 13.68 13.83
CA LEU A 267 -37.82 13.41 14.22
C LEU A 267 -37.61 11.94 14.62
N GLN A 268 -38.57 11.32 15.33
CA GLN A 268 -38.49 9.91 15.69
C GLN A 268 -38.49 8.99 14.46
N ARG A 269 -39.32 9.31 13.44
CA ARG A 269 -39.33 8.55 12.17
C ARG A 269 -38.01 8.72 11.41
N GLN A 270 -37.40 9.90 11.47
CA GLN A 270 -36.11 10.16 10.85
C GLN A 270 -34.98 9.39 11.55
N LEU A 271 -34.99 9.35 12.88
CA LEU A 271 -34.04 8.60 13.70
C LEU A 271 -34.07 7.10 13.37
N ASN A 272 -35.27 6.51 13.30
CA ASN A 272 -35.46 5.10 12.98
C ASN A 272 -34.95 4.73 11.56
N ARG A 273 -34.99 5.67 10.59
CA ARG A 273 -34.43 5.45 9.25
C ARG A 273 -32.91 5.46 9.26
N ILE A 274 -32.30 6.39 9.98
CA ILE A 274 -30.83 6.49 10.12
C ILE A 274 -30.29 5.23 10.81
N GLU A 275 -30.96 4.76 11.87
CA GLU A 275 -30.62 3.49 12.54
C GLU A 275 -30.62 2.28 11.60
N GLN A 276 -31.64 2.15 10.75
CA GLN A 276 -31.71 1.06 9.77
C GLN A 276 -30.58 1.15 8.73
N GLU A 277 -30.18 2.36 8.33
CA GLU A 277 -29.10 2.58 7.36
C GLU A 277 -27.72 2.31 7.97
N ILE A 278 -27.49 2.73 9.22
CA ILE A 278 -26.27 2.40 9.99
C ILE A 278 -26.16 0.88 10.16
N LYS A 279 -27.24 0.21 10.59
CA LYS A 279 -27.24 -1.26 10.81
C LYS A 279 -26.89 -2.04 9.53
N LYS A 280 -27.33 -1.55 8.36
CA LYS A 280 -27.01 -2.10 7.03
C LYS A 280 -25.56 -1.85 6.60
N LEU A 281 -24.93 -0.78 7.07
CA LEU A 281 -23.55 -0.42 6.73
C LEU A 281 -22.53 -1.01 7.72
N THR A 282 -22.86 -1.15 9.00
CA THR A 282 -21.99 -1.78 10.01
C THR A 282 -21.82 -3.28 9.80
N SER A 283 -22.84 -3.96 9.29
CA SER A 283 -22.71 -5.34 8.78
C SER A 283 -21.77 -5.45 7.57
N SER A 284 -21.41 -4.33 6.94
CA SER A 284 -20.41 -4.24 5.86
C SER A 284 -18.98 -3.99 6.35
N SER A 285 -18.80 -3.46 7.57
CA SER A 285 -17.49 -3.21 8.18
C SER A 285 -16.99 -4.43 8.98
N LYS A 286 -17.88 -5.18 9.66
CA LYS A 286 -17.55 -6.50 10.25
C LYS A 286 -16.97 -7.49 9.22
N ARG A 287 -17.40 -7.36 7.96
CA ARG A 287 -16.85 -8.11 6.82
C ARG A 287 -15.36 -7.83 6.56
N ASN A 288 -14.80 -6.67 6.95
CA ASN A 288 -13.40 -6.31 6.68
C ASN A 288 -12.38 -7.00 7.60
N ASP A 289 -12.74 -7.29 8.86
CA ASP A 289 -11.89 -8.09 9.78
C ASP A 289 -12.03 -9.58 9.47
N ASP A 290 -13.23 -10.05 9.10
CA ASP A 290 -13.41 -11.37 8.46
C ASP A 290 -12.63 -11.49 7.14
N PHE A 291 -12.32 -10.38 6.47
CA PHE A 291 -11.60 -10.36 5.19
C PHE A 291 -10.12 -10.73 5.30
N SER A 292 -9.46 -10.49 6.43
CA SER A 292 -8.07 -10.90 6.62
C SER A 292 -7.98 -12.42 6.80
N LEU A 293 -8.94 -13.01 7.51
CA LEU A 293 -9.20 -14.45 7.59
C LEU A 293 -9.63 -15.02 6.23
N GLN A 294 -10.50 -14.33 5.48
CA GLN A 294 -10.86 -14.75 4.11
C GLN A 294 -9.68 -14.65 3.14
N ARG A 295 -8.72 -13.72 3.29
CA ARG A 295 -7.58 -13.62 2.37
C ARG A 295 -6.62 -14.81 2.46
N SER A 296 -6.40 -15.37 3.65
CA SER A 296 -5.68 -16.65 3.78
C SER A 296 -6.52 -17.79 3.19
N PHE A 297 -7.84 -17.76 3.41
CA PHE A 297 -8.79 -18.72 2.87
C PHE A 297 -8.81 -18.80 1.33
N LEU A 298 -8.72 -17.65 0.64
CA LEU A 298 -8.70 -17.59 -0.82
C LEU A 298 -7.40 -18.18 -1.42
N SER A 299 -6.33 -18.34 -0.65
CA SER A 299 -5.13 -19.03 -1.13
C SER A 299 -5.34 -20.54 -1.29
N TYR A 300 -6.34 -21.12 -0.61
CA TYR A 300 -6.74 -22.52 -0.72
C TYR A 300 -7.70 -22.81 -1.89
N LEU A 301 -8.25 -21.76 -2.53
CA LEU A 301 -9.33 -21.87 -3.50
C LEU A 301 -8.95 -22.48 -4.85
N ALA A 302 -7.74 -22.20 -5.30
CA ALA A 302 -7.32 -22.61 -6.63
C ALA A 302 -6.90 -24.07 -6.54
N ASN A 303 -7.62 -24.99 -7.19
CA ASN A 303 -7.05 -26.32 -7.42
C ASN A 303 -5.78 -26.16 -8.27
N ARG A 304 -4.64 -26.21 -7.60
CA ARG A 304 -3.30 -26.18 -8.19
C ARG A 304 -2.56 -27.48 -7.91
N SER A 305 -3.28 -28.55 -7.56
CA SER A 305 -2.71 -29.82 -7.11
C SER A 305 -1.73 -30.41 -8.13
N SER A 306 -1.96 -30.21 -9.44
CA SER A 306 -1.00 -30.61 -10.47
C SER A 306 0.33 -29.86 -10.36
N GLN A 307 0.28 -28.52 -10.24
CA GLN A 307 1.47 -27.69 -10.08
C GLN A 307 2.18 -27.96 -8.75
N GLU A 308 1.41 -28.21 -7.68
CA GLU A 308 1.96 -28.59 -6.38
C GLU A 308 2.67 -29.92 -6.45
N PHE A 309 2.03 -30.94 -7.01
CA PHE A 309 2.62 -32.26 -7.19
C PHE A 309 3.92 -32.18 -8.01
N GLU A 310 3.90 -31.49 -9.15
CA GLU A 310 5.09 -31.30 -10.00
C GLU A 310 6.23 -30.61 -9.23
N LEU A 311 5.93 -29.58 -8.43
CA LEU A 311 6.93 -28.88 -7.63
C LEU A 311 7.44 -29.72 -6.46
N ILE A 312 6.56 -30.45 -5.77
CA ILE A 312 6.91 -31.35 -4.67
C ILE A 312 7.86 -32.43 -5.17
N GLU A 313 7.53 -33.07 -6.30
CA GLU A 313 8.40 -34.06 -6.93
C GLU A 313 9.74 -33.45 -7.34
N ALA A 314 9.74 -32.23 -7.90
CA ALA A 314 10.98 -31.53 -8.22
C ALA A 314 11.83 -31.23 -6.97
N ILE A 315 11.23 -30.83 -5.84
CA ILE A 315 11.96 -30.58 -4.59
C ILE A 315 12.51 -31.87 -4.00
N LYS A 316 11.74 -32.97 -4.03
CA LYS A 316 12.15 -34.26 -3.46
C LYS A 316 13.24 -34.95 -4.27
N ASN A 317 13.11 -34.94 -5.59
CA ASN A 317 13.97 -35.72 -6.49
C ASN A 317 15.20 -34.93 -7.01
N ARG A 318 15.33 -33.64 -6.68
CA ARG A 318 16.48 -32.86 -7.13
C ARG A 318 17.76 -33.25 -6.41
N ASP A 319 18.87 -33.07 -7.12
CA ASP A 319 20.18 -32.94 -6.51
C ASP A 319 20.21 -31.67 -5.62
N LYS A 320 20.46 -31.86 -4.32
CA LYS A 320 20.48 -30.78 -3.33
C LYS A 320 21.63 -29.79 -3.53
N SER A 321 22.64 -30.13 -4.34
CA SER A 321 23.72 -29.22 -4.74
C SER A 321 23.28 -28.19 -5.78
N ARG A 322 22.14 -28.41 -6.45
CA ARG A 322 21.62 -27.53 -7.50
C ARG A 322 20.54 -26.59 -6.97
N LEU A 323 20.56 -25.34 -7.43
CA LEU A 323 19.56 -24.35 -7.10
C LEU A 323 18.23 -24.67 -7.79
N LEU A 324 17.13 -24.72 -7.05
CA LEU A 324 15.80 -24.94 -7.64
C LEU A 324 15.28 -23.65 -8.27
N VAL A 325 15.00 -23.71 -9.57
CA VAL A 325 14.30 -22.66 -10.32
C VAL A 325 12.98 -23.19 -10.84
N CYS A 326 11.89 -22.57 -10.40
CA CYS A 326 10.52 -22.92 -10.75
C CYS A 326 9.95 -21.89 -11.73
N ILE A 327 9.56 -22.34 -12.92
CA ILE A 327 8.86 -21.51 -13.90
C ILE A 327 7.36 -21.73 -13.74
N ILE A 328 6.67 -20.66 -13.34
CA ILE A 328 5.22 -20.64 -13.13
C ILE A 328 4.62 -19.80 -14.24
N HIS A 329 3.79 -20.38 -15.10
CA HIS A 329 3.30 -19.67 -16.28
C HIS A 329 1.78 -19.77 -16.44
N GLY A 330 1.19 -18.73 -17.01
CA GLY A 330 -0.25 -18.67 -17.24
C GLY A 330 -0.72 -17.28 -17.64
N ASP A 331 -2.01 -17.16 -17.90
CA ASP A 331 -2.65 -15.86 -18.16
C ASP A 331 -2.54 -14.94 -16.93
N GLU A 332 -2.41 -13.63 -17.14
CA GLU A 332 -2.25 -12.66 -16.04
C GLU A 332 -3.40 -12.68 -15.03
N LEU A 333 -4.58 -13.14 -15.45
CA LEU A 333 -5.78 -13.28 -14.61
C LEU A 333 -5.77 -14.54 -13.73
N GLN A 334 -4.69 -15.33 -13.76
CA GLN A 334 -4.56 -16.57 -12.99
C GLN A 334 -3.93 -16.39 -11.61
N SER A 335 -3.63 -15.15 -11.23
CA SER A 335 -3.21 -14.76 -9.87
C SER A 335 -1.96 -15.52 -9.40
N HIS A 336 -0.86 -15.48 -10.16
CA HIS A 336 0.41 -16.15 -9.82
C HIS A 336 0.88 -15.88 -8.39
N TYR A 337 0.69 -14.66 -7.88
CA TYR A 337 1.03 -14.32 -6.49
C TYR A 337 0.23 -15.13 -5.45
N LYS A 338 -1.05 -15.42 -5.72
CA LYS A 338 -1.87 -16.29 -4.86
C LYS A 338 -1.36 -17.72 -4.84
N PHE A 339 -0.77 -18.19 -5.94
CA PHE A 339 -0.09 -19.48 -5.95
C PHE A 339 1.20 -19.46 -5.13
N LEU A 340 1.99 -18.37 -5.17
CA LEU A 340 3.17 -18.21 -4.30
C LEU A 340 2.79 -18.16 -2.80
N GLU A 341 1.70 -17.47 -2.44
CA GLU A 341 1.18 -17.49 -1.05
C GLU A 341 0.76 -18.90 -0.64
N ARG A 342 0.12 -19.65 -1.53
CA ARG A 342 -0.23 -21.07 -1.29
C ARG A 342 1.03 -21.92 -1.08
N MET A 343 2.06 -21.73 -1.89
CA MET A 343 3.36 -22.39 -1.70
C MET A 343 3.94 -22.10 -0.31
N GLN A 344 4.00 -20.83 0.07
CA GLN A 344 4.54 -20.35 1.34
C GLN A 344 3.82 -20.93 2.56
N ASN A 345 2.49 -21.00 2.50
CA ASN A 345 1.67 -21.30 3.68
C ASN A 345 1.23 -22.78 3.77
N ASP A 346 1.05 -23.46 2.64
CA ASP A 346 0.36 -24.76 2.62
C ASP A 346 1.30 -25.96 2.53
N PHE A 347 2.31 -25.94 1.64
CA PHE A 347 3.07 -27.17 1.38
C PHE A 347 4.59 -27.02 1.47
N LEU A 348 5.20 -25.86 1.18
CA LEU A 348 6.65 -25.74 1.30
C LEU A 348 7.17 -25.98 2.73
N PRO A 349 6.50 -25.53 3.81
CA PRO A 349 6.95 -25.82 5.17
C PRO A 349 7.08 -27.33 5.44
N HIS A 350 6.11 -28.12 4.94
CA HIS A 350 6.13 -29.58 5.07
C HIS A 350 7.20 -30.23 4.18
N VAL A 351 7.36 -29.75 2.95
CA VAL A 351 8.27 -30.37 1.97
C VAL A 351 9.74 -30.06 2.26
N LEU A 352 10.01 -28.94 2.93
CA LEU A 352 11.35 -28.52 3.36
C LEU A 352 11.70 -28.98 4.78
N ASP A 353 10.84 -29.76 5.44
CA ASP A 353 11.00 -30.22 6.84
C ASP A 353 11.22 -29.07 7.84
N LEU A 354 10.50 -27.96 7.68
CA LEU A 354 10.63 -26.77 8.52
C LEU A 354 9.73 -26.84 9.76
N ASP A 355 10.22 -26.36 10.91
CA ASP A 355 9.38 -26.17 12.10
C ASP A 355 8.39 -25.02 11.85
N GLN A 356 7.11 -25.38 11.78
CA GLN A 356 6.01 -24.48 11.43
C GLN A 356 5.70 -23.46 12.53
N ASN A 357 6.12 -23.71 13.76
CA ASN A 357 5.87 -22.80 14.88
C ASN A 357 6.89 -21.66 14.95
N THR A 358 8.07 -21.85 14.38
CA THR A 358 9.19 -20.89 14.50
C THR A 358 9.66 -20.35 13.15
N THR A 359 9.34 -21.02 12.04
CA THR A 359 9.93 -20.73 10.74
C THR A 359 8.88 -20.26 9.75
N THR A 360 9.02 -19.01 9.28
CA THR A 360 8.19 -18.46 8.21
C THR A 360 9.01 -18.34 6.93
N ILE A 361 8.52 -18.94 5.85
CA ILE A 361 9.13 -18.78 4.52
C ILE A 361 8.89 -17.35 4.06
N LYS A 362 9.95 -16.63 3.67
CA LYS A 362 9.83 -15.25 3.16
C LYS A 362 9.57 -15.25 1.67
N ILE A 363 8.68 -14.38 1.17
CA ILE A 363 8.54 -14.12 -0.28
C ILE A 363 9.16 -12.77 -0.60
N LYS A 364 10.12 -12.74 -1.53
CA LYS A 364 10.73 -11.51 -2.01
C LYS A 364 10.59 -11.36 -3.52
N LYS A 365 10.02 -10.23 -3.95
CA LYS A 365 9.96 -9.85 -5.36
C LYS A 365 11.27 -9.19 -5.80
N MET A 366 11.83 -9.69 -6.89
CA MET A 366 12.87 -9.00 -7.64
C MET A 366 12.23 -8.16 -8.75
N MET A 367 12.59 -6.88 -8.76
CA MET A 367 12.16 -5.94 -9.80
C MET A 367 13.32 -5.70 -10.76
N TYR A 368 13.02 -5.70 -12.05
CA TYR A 368 13.93 -5.18 -13.07
C TYR A 368 13.20 -4.11 -13.88
N SER A 369 13.93 -3.10 -14.35
CA SER A 369 13.38 -2.15 -15.32
C SER A 369 13.25 -2.84 -16.66
N SER A 370 12.13 -2.73 -17.36
CA SER A 370 11.99 -3.24 -18.74
C SER A 370 12.68 -2.34 -19.78
N GLU A 371 13.27 -1.22 -19.35
CA GLU A 371 13.85 -0.16 -20.19
C GLU A 371 15.38 -0.22 -20.29
N PHE A 372 15.97 -1.43 -20.34
CA PHE A 372 17.39 -1.56 -20.65
C PHE A 372 17.68 -1.36 -22.14
N LYS A 373 18.83 -0.74 -22.45
CA LYS A 373 19.25 -0.47 -23.84
C LYS A 373 19.57 -1.76 -24.59
N ASN A 374 20.02 -2.79 -23.86
CA ASN A 374 20.31 -4.11 -24.38
C ASN A 374 20.14 -5.18 -23.29
N LEU A 375 19.90 -6.44 -23.70
CA LEU A 375 19.73 -7.58 -22.79
C LEU A 375 20.96 -7.88 -21.91
N ASN A 376 22.15 -7.42 -22.27
CA ASN A 376 23.37 -7.64 -21.46
C ASN A 376 23.41 -6.74 -20.21
N GLU A 377 22.53 -5.74 -20.11
CA GLU A 377 22.38 -4.94 -18.90
C GLU A 377 21.52 -5.63 -17.83
N LEU A 378 20.70 -6.62 -18.19
CA LEU A 378 19.78 -7.30 -17.28
C LEU A 378 20.48 -7.82 -16.00
N PRO A 379 21.62 -8.54 -16.08
CA PRO A 379 22.34 -8.99 -14.88
C PRO A 379 22.71 -7.85 -13.93
N LYS A 380 23.07 -6.67 -14.45
CA LYS A 380 23.43 -5.51 -13.63
C LYS A 380 22.21 -4.96 -12.87
N TYR A 381 21.05 -4.89 -13.52
CA TYR A 381 19.81 -4.48 -12.87
C TYR A 381 19.35 -5.47 -11.80
N LEU A 382 19.45 -6.77 -12.07
CA LEU A 382 19.13 -7.81 -11.10
C LEU A 382 20.06 -7.74 -9.88
N LEU A 383 21.37 -7.59 -10.12
CA LEU A 383 22.37 -7.41 -9.07
C LEU A 383 22.06 -6.18 -8.20
N MET A 384 21.82 -5.03 -8.82
CA MET A 384 21.49 -3.80 -8.12
C MET A 384 20.20 -3.94 -7.29
N ASN A 385 19.19 -4.66 -7.82
CA ASN A 385 17.96 -4.91 -7.11
C ASN A 385 18.17 -5.82 -5.90
N LEU A 386 18.96 -6.88 -6.02
CA LEU A 386 19.33 -7.75 -4.91
C LEU A 386 20.15 -7.01 -3.85
N ALA A 387 21.16 -6.24 -4.27
CA ALA A 387 22.00 -5.47 -3.37
C ALA A 387 21.17 -4.47 -2.54
N LYS A 388 20.24 -3.74 -3.19
CA LYS A 388 19.30 -2.85 -2.51
C LYS A 388 18.37 -3.59 -1.54
N ASN A 389 17.90 -4.77 -1.93
CA ASN A 389 16.91 -5.53 -1.16
C ASN A 389 17.49 -6.30 0.03
N PHE A 390 18.75 -6.73 -0.04
CA PHE A 390 19.34 -7.66 0.93
C PHE A 390 20.60 -7.13 1.63
N VAL A 391 21.28 -6.13 1.07
CA VAL A 391 22.54 -5.61 1.63
C VAL A 391 22.46 -4.10 1.92
N ASN A 392 21.47 -3.41 1.37
CA ASN A 392 21.27 -1.95 1.49
C ASN A 392 22.50 -1.13 1.06
N LYS A 393 23.24 -1.63 0.07
CA LYS A 393 24.42 -0.98 -0.53
C LYS A 393 24.33 -1.07 -2.06
N ILE A 394 24.97 -0.13 -2.77
CA ILE A 394 24.89 -0.01 -4.23
C ILE A 394 25.97 -0.85 -4.94
N ASN A 395 27.19 -0.89 -4.41
CA ASN A 395 28.31 -1.68 -4.94
C ASN A 395 28.59 -2.87 -4.02
N VAL A 396 28.08 -4.04 -4.39
CA VAL A 396 28.17 -5.27 -3.61
C VAL A 396 28.49 -6.42 -4.54
N SER A 397 29.36 -7.34 -4.11
CA SER A 397 29.64 -8.57 -4.87
C SER A 397 28.45 -9.53 -4.81
N LEU A 398 28.35 -10.44 -5.78
CA LEU A 398 27.37 -11.53 -5.74
C LEU A 398 27.58 -12.43 -4.52
N GLU A 399 28.83 -12.61 -4.08
CA GLU A 399 29.16 -13.38 -2.88
C GLU A 399 28.51 -12.82 -1.62
N GLU A 400 28.63 -11.51 -1.36
CA GLU A 400 28.02 -10.85 -0.18
C GLU A 400 26.49 -10.88 -0.26
N ILE A 401 25.91 -10.77 -1.45
CA ILE A 401 24.46 -10.93 -1.66
C ILE A 401 24.01 -12.35 -1.32
N ASN A 402 24.73 -13.36 -1.82
CA ASN A 402 24.41 -14.76 -1.61
C ASN A 402 24.54 -15.16 -0.14
N GLU A 403 25.51 -14.62 0.59
CA GLU A 403 25.60 -14.80 2.04
C GLU A 403 24.36 -14.26 2.76
N ASN A 404 23.85 -13.09 2.37
CA ASN A 404 22.66 -12.51 2.98
C ASN A 404 21.37 -13.25 2.60
N LEU A 405 21.30 -13.75 1.36
CA LEU A 405 20.23 -14.64 0.92
C LEU A 405 20.22 -15.92 1.75
N ASN A 406 21.39 -16.54 1.96
CA ASN A 406 21.55 -17.74 2.78
C ASN A 406 21.19 -17.49 4.25
N LYS A 407 21.60 -16.36 4.83
CA LYS A 407 21.19 -15.95 6.21
C LYS A 407 19.68 -15.73 6.35
N SER A 408 19.01 -15.40 5.25
CA SER A 408 17.58 -15.06 5.23
C SER A 408 16.69 -16.24 4.82
N SER A 409 17.26 -17.43 4.58
CA SER A 409 16.49 -18.64 4.27
C SER A 409 15.65 -19.09 5.47
N PRO A 410 14.53 -19.82 5.27
CA PRO A 410 13.97 -20.26 3.97
C PRO A 410 13.22 -19.14 3.22
N MET A 411 13.34 -19.11 1.89
CA MET A 411 12.67 -18.06 1.09
C MET A 411 12.33 -18.45 -0.34
N ILE A 412 11.33 -17.75 -0.88
CA ILE A 412 10.99 -17.69 -2.28
C ILE A 412 11.44 -16.33 -2.82
N VAL A 413 12.33 -16.35 -3.82
CA VAL A 413 12.67 -15.14 -4.59
C VAL A 413 11.96 -15.24 -5.92
N HIS A 414 11.11 -14.27 -6.25
CA HIS A 414 10.34 -14.33 -7.49
C HIS A 414 10.50 -13.11 -8.39
N THR A 415 10.43 -13.36 -9.70
CA THR A 415 10.51 -12.35 -10.74
C THR A 415 9.31 -12.51 -11.68
N ASP A 416 8.65 -11.41 -12.05
CA ASP A 416 7.59 -11.43 -13.04
C ASP A 416 8.16 -11.19 -14.44
N LEU A 417 7.79 -12.02 -15.41
CA LEU A 417 8.07 -11.82 -16.83
C LEU A 417 6.74 -11.67 -17.58
N ILE A 418 6.45 -10.48 -18.09
CA ILE A 418 5.18 -10.22 -18.80
C ILE A 418 5.37 -10.24 -20.32
N SER A 419 4.27 -10.40 -21.08
CA SER A 419 4.33 -10.43 -22.54
C SER A 419 5.04 -9.22 -23.17
N ASP A 420 4.96 -8.04 -22.55
CA ASP A 420 5.63 -6.81 -23.02
C ASP A 420 7.15 -6.90 -22.95
N ASP A 421 7.70 -7.46 -21.87
CA ASP A 421 9.14 -7.63 -21.71
C ASP A 421 9.67 -8.54 -22.82
N TRP A 422 8.94 -9.60 -23.11
CA TRP A 422 9.27 -10.56 -24.13
C TRP A 422 9.15 -9.96 -25.54
N GLN A 423 8.17 -9.09 -25.76
CA GLN A 423 8.03 -8.38 -27.02
C GLN A 423 9.20 -7.40 -27.26
N LYS A 424 9.63 -6.67 -26.22
CA LYS A 424 10.72 -5.69 -26.32
C LYS A 424 12.08 -6.36 -26.47
N GLN A 425 12.33 -7.41 -25.70
CA GLN A 425 13.67 -7.97 -25.49
C GLN A 425 13.89 -9.30 -26.22
N GLY A 426 12.82 -9.94 -26.71
CA GLY A 426 12.89 -11.21 -27.43
C GLY A 426 12.92 -12.45 -26.52
N LEU A 427 13.03 -13.63 -27.15
CA LEU A 427 12.91 -14.94 -26.48
C LEU A 427 14.05 -15.27 -25.52
N HIS A 428 15.15 -14.52 -25.54
CA HIS A 428 16.34 -14.83 -24.76
C HIS A 428 16.31 -14.27 -23.33
N ILE A 429 15.31 -13.46 -22.96
CA ILE A 429 15.22 -12.88 -21.60
C ILE A 429 15.11 -13.96 -20.51
N LEU A 430 14.35 -15.03 -20.77
CA LEU A 430 14.25 -16.17 -19.85
C LEU A 430 15.62 -16.85 -19.67
N ASN A 431 16.34 -17.08 -20.77
CA ASN A 431 17.68 -17.68 -20.72
C ASN A 431 18.65 -16.80 -19.93
N LYS A 432 18.58 -15.47 -20.08
CA LYS A 432 19.43 -14.52 -19.36
C LYS A 432 19.11 -14.49 -17.85
N LEU A 433 17.85 -14.63 -17.46
CA LEU A 433 17.46 -14.79 -16.05
C LEU A 433 18.05 -16.08 -15.47
N LEU A 434 18.01 -17.17 -16.23
CA LEU A 434 18.58 -18.46 -15.80
C LEU A 434 20.11 -18.42 -15.73
N GLU A 435 20.77 -17.84 -16.74
CA GLU A 435 22.23 -17.64 -16.74
C GLU A 435 22.66 -16.84 -15.51
N PHE A 436 21.93 -15.77 -15.15
CA PHE A 436 22.20 -15.00 -13.93
C PHE A 436 22.17 -15.86 -12.65
N TRP A 437 21.14 -16.69 -12.49
CA TRP A 437 21.03 -17.55 -11.30
C TRP A 437 22.05 -18.69 -11.28
N GLN A 438 22.41 -19.23 -12.44
CA GLN A 438 23.49 -20.20 -12.57
C GLN A 438 24.83 -19.58 -12.14
N ASP A 439 25.15 -18.39 -12.65
CA ASP A 439 26.39 -17.69 -12.33
C ASP A 439 26.43 -17.31 -10.84
N SER A 440 25.31 -16.83 -10.29
CA SER A 440 25.17 -16.55 -8.86
C SER A 440 25.44 -17.79 -8.01
N HIS A 441 24.78 -18.92 -8.29
CA HIS A 441 24.94 -20.15 -7.51
C HIS A 441 26.34 -20.76 -7.63
N ASN A 442 26.98 -20.61 -8.80
CA ASN A 442 28.34 -21.09 -9.04
C ASN A 442 29.39 -20.28 -8.27
N GLN A 443 29.17 -18.98 -8.06
CA GLN A 443 30.08 -18.13 -7.29
C GLN A 443 29.98 -18.39 -5.79
N ASN A 444 28.76 -18.48 -5.26
CA ASN A 444 28.54 -18.83 -3.86
C ASN A 444 27.25 -19.66 -3.74
N THR A 445 27.40 -20.92 -3.34
CA THR A 445 26.30 -21.91 -3.30
C THR A 445 25.16 -21.42 -2.41
N LEU A 446 23.99 -21.26 -3.00
CA LEU A 446 22.78 -20.88 -2.29
C LEU A 446 22.18 -22.06 -1.54
N ASN A 447 21.60 -21.80 -0.36
CA ASN A 447 20.95 -22.80 0.48
C ASN A 447 19.80 -23.47 -0.31
N LYS A 448 19.66 -24.80 -0.14
CA LYS A 448 18.56 -25.61 -0.67
C LYS A 448 17.15 -25.08 -0.32
N GLU A 449 17.04 -24.29 0.74
CA GLU A 449 15.78 -23.67 1.20
C GLU A 449 15.42 -22.37 0.44
N ILE A 450 16.26 -21.96 -0.52
CA ILE A 450 16.01 -20.85 -1.42
C ILE A 450 15.40 -21.40 -2.71
N ILE A 451 14.21 -20.94 -3.06
CA ILE A 451 13.50 -21.32 -4.28
C ILE A 451 13.36 -20.08 -5.16
N ILE A 452 13.83 -20.17 -6.39
CA ILE A 452 13.69 -19.08 -7.37
C ILE A 452 12.43 -19.33 -8.20
N CYS A 453 11.51 -18.38 -8.26
CA CYS A 453 10.28 -18.49 -9.04
C CYS A 453 10.25 -17.46 -10.18
N ILE A 454 10.18 -17.91 -11.43
CA ILE A 454 9.98 -17.03 -12.59
C ILE A 454 8.51 -17.12 -13.01
N CYS A 455 7.75 -16.06 -12.72
CA CYS A 455 6.33 -15.95 -13.01
C CYS A 455 6.10 -15.36 -14.41
N VAL A 456 5.85 -16.21 -15.39
CA VAL A 456 5.53 -15.78 -16.76
C VAL A 456 4.05 -15.50 -16.91
N LYS A 457 3.69 -14.26 -17.25
CA LYS A 457 2.30 -13.79 -17.34
C LYS A 457 1.95 -13.42 -18.78
N TYR A 458 0.98 -14.13 -19.34
CA TYR A 458 0.43 -13.84 -20.66
C TYR A 458 -0.60 -12.72 -20.55
N ILE A 459 -0.29 -11.55 -21.12
CA ILE A 459 -1.20 -10.40 -21.13
C ILE A 459 -2.44 -10.71 -21.95
N ARG A 460 -3.61 -10.37 -21.42
CA ARG A 460 -4.91 -10.53 -22.06
C ARG A 460 -5.62 -9.17 -22.11
N ILE A 461 -5.78 -8.64 -23.33
CA ILE A 461 -6.61 -7.46 -23.54
C ILE A 461 -8.08 -7.86 -23.43
N GLU A 462 -8.78 -7.24 -22.49
CA GLU A 462 -10.23 -7.36 -22.37
C GLU A 462 -10.95 -6.40 -23.32
N TRP A 463 -12.06 -6.89 -23.87
CA TRP A 463 -12.84 -6.23 -24.91
C TRP A 463 -13.27 -4.81 -24.53
N ARG A 464 -12.84 -3.83 -25.30
CA ARG A 464 -13.48 -2.52 -25.45
C ARG A 464 -13.65 -2.25 -26.95
N TRP A 465 -14.86 -1.86 -27.36
CA TRP A 465 -15.25 -1.67 -28.75
C TRP A 465 -14.42 -0.56 -29.42
N ASN A 466 -13.29 -0.92 -30.02
CA ASN A 466 -12.51 -0.10 -30.93
C ASN A 466 -11.63 -1.01 -31.82
N ILE A 467 -11.58 -0.78 -33.13
CA ILE A 467 -10.77 -1.54 -34.10
C ILE A 467 -9.28 -1.61 -33.70
N PHE A 468 -8.75 -0.58 -33.05
CA PHE A 468 -7.38 -0.59 -32.52
C PHE A 468 -7.15 -1.63 -31.41
N ALA A 469 -8.17 -1.94 -30.59
CA ALA A 469 -8.09 -2.97 -29.56
C ALA A 469 -8.03 -4.38 -30.16
N PHE A 470 -8.68 -4.60 -31.32
CA PHE A 470 -8.64 -5.88 -32.04
C PHE A 470 -7.24 -6.20 -32.56
N PHE A 471 -6.56 -5.23 -33.20
CA PHE A 471 -5.20 -5.43 -33.70
C PHE A 471 -4.19 -5.69 -32.56
N GLN A 472 -4.32 -4.95 -31.45
CA GLN A 472 -3.50 -5.19 -30.28
C GLN A 472 -3.75 -6.58 -29.70
N GLN A 473 -5.02 -7.01 -29.59
CA GLN A 473 -5.37 -8.33 -29.07
C GLN A 473 -4.78 -9.44 -29.94
N TYR A 474 -4.94 -9.36 -31.26
CA TYR A 474 -4.36 -10.35 -32.18
C TYR A 474 -2.84 -10.43 -32.01
N ARG A 475 -2.17 -9.28 -31.89
CA ARG A 475 -0.73 -9.19 -31.66
C ARG A 475 -0.31 -9.88 -30.35
N TYR A 476 -1.00 -9.62 -29.23
CA TYR A 476 -0.73 -10.32 -27.97
C TYR A 476 -1.05 -11.81 -28.03
N GLN A 477 -2.09 -12.22 -28.75
CA GLN A 477 -2.36 -13.65 -28.96
C GLN A 477 -1.19 -14.35 -29.67
N GLN A 478 -0.61 -13.73 -30.70
CA GLN A 478 0.57 -14.28 -31.39
C GLN A 478 1.80 -14.31 -30.49
N ILE A 479 2.05 -13.25 -29.71
CA ILE A 479 3.15 -13.22 -28.73
C ILE A 479 2.95 -14.33 -27.70
N ASN A 480 1.79 -14.40 -27.05
CA ASN A 480 1.48 -15.41 -26.04
C ASN A 480 1.56 -16.84 -26.61
N LYS A 481 1.20 -17.06 -27.88
CA LYS A 481 1.37 -18.35 -28.56
C LYS A 481 2.85 -18.72 -28.71
N LYS A 482 3.69 -17.77 -29.13
CA LYS A 482 5.15 -17.96 -29.20
C LYS A 482 5.75 -18.22 -27.82
N MET A 483 5.30 -17.48 -26.80
CA MET A 483 5.76 -17.66 -25.42
C MET A 483 5.44 -19.06 -24.89
N ARG A 484 4.19 -19.53 -25.07
CA ARG A 484 3.79 -20.89 -24.67
C ARG A 484 4.63 -21.96 -25.36
N LYS A 485 4.80 -21.84 -26.68
CA LYS A 485 5.61 -22.76 -27.46
C LYS A 485 7.05 -22.79 -26.94
N HIS A 486 7.64 -21.63 -26.68
CA HIS A 486 9.01 -21.55 -26.17
C HIS A 486 9.14 -22.19 -24.78
N ILE A 487 8.19 -21.97 -23.86
CA ILE A 487 8.20 -22.59 -22.53
C ILE A 487 8.06 -24.12 -22.61
N GLN A 488 7.22 -24.61 -23.51
CA GLN A 488 7.05 -26.05 -23.75
C GLN A 488 8.29 -26.69 -24.37
N GLU A 489 8.92 -26.03 -25.35
CA GLU A 489 10.18 -26.51 -25.93
C GLU A 489 11.30 -26.48 -24.88
N PHE A 490 11.33 -25.43 -24.06
CA PHE A 490 12.31 -25.27 -23.00
C PHE A 490 12.18 -26.37 -21.92
N SER A 491 10.96 -26.76 -21.53
CA SER A 491 10.76 -27.84 -20.55
C SER A 491 11.25 -29.20 -21.05
N LEU A 492 11.48 -29.37 -22.35
CA LEU A 492 12.03 -30.59 -22.95
C LEU A 492 13.56 -30.59 -23.04
N ILE A 493 14.22 -29.42 -23.00
CA ILE A 493 15.65 -29.24 -23.39
C ILE A 493 16.49 -28.59 -22.27
N ASN A 494 15.98 -28.48 -21.03
CA ASN A 494 16.64 -27.76 -19.93
C ASN A 494 17.99 -28.34 -19.42
N LYS A 495 18.54 -29.39 -20.05
CA LYS A 495 19.85 -30.01 -19.71
C LYS A 495 21.06 -29.09 -19.83
N LYS A 496 20.89 -27.86 -20.34
CA LYS A 496 21.98 -26.88 -20.53
C LYS A 496 22.53 -26.29 -19.23
N TYR A 497 21.79 -26.36 -18.12
CA TYR A 497 22.14 -25.64 -16.88
C TYR A 497 22.60 -26.60 -15.77
N ASP A 498 23.90 -26.84 -15.64
CA ASP A 498 24.44 -27.89 -14.76
C ASP A 498 24.19 -27.62 -13.27
N SER A 499 24.16 -26.36 -12.84
CA SER A 499 23.99 -26.00 -11.43
C SER A 499 22.57 -25.64 -11.03
N LEU A 500 21.62 -25.66 -11.97
CA LEU A 500 20.21 -25.36 -11.74
C LEU A 500 19.34 -26.59 -11.89
N SER A 501 18.48 -26.87 -10.93
CA SER A 501 17.36 -27.80 -11.09
C SER A 501 16.15 -26.99 -11.56
N ILE A 502 15.80 -27.09 -12.84
CA ILE A 502 14.75 -26.26 -13.44
C ILE A 502 13.47 -27.09 -13.60
N VAL A 503 12.39 -26.64 -12.98
CA VAL A 503 11.05 -27.22 -13.15
C VAL A 503 10.11 -26.20 -13.79
N THR A 504 9.48 -26.58 -14.90
CA THR A 504 8.41 -25.81 -15.53
C THR A 504 7.09 -26.43 -15.13
N LEU A 505 6.29 -25.70 -14.35
CA LEU A 505 4.99 -26.20 -13.92
C LEU A 505 3.97 -26.12 -15.06
N SER A 506 2.96 -26.97 -15.03
CA SER A 506 1.84 -26.94 -15.95
C SER A 506 1.11 -25.58 -15.92
N GLU A 507 0.69 -25.11 -17.10
CA GLU A 507 0.08 -23.78 -17.26
C GLU A 507 -1.07 -23.57 -16.27
N LEU A 508 -1.00 -22.46 -15.53
CA LEU A 508 -2.10 -22.01 -14.69
C LEU A 508 -3.30 -21.71 -15.58
N LYS A 509 -4.36 -22.51 -15.43
CA LYS A 509 -5.62 -22.37 -16.17
C LYS A 509 -6.72 -21.84 -15.27
N ALA A 510 -7.78 -21.34 -15.93
CA ALA A 510 -9.05 -21.04 -15.29
C ALA A 510 -9.62 -22.28 -14.59
N ILE A 511 -10.30 -22.06 -13.47
CA ILE A 511 -10.74 -23.10 -12.54
C ILE A 511 -12.17 -23.55 -12.91
N GLY A 512 -12.43 -24.85 -12.82
CA GLY A 512 -13.75 -25.44 -13.10
C GLY A 512 -14.63 -25.51 -11.86
N ARG A 513 -15.94 -25.69 -12.06
CA ARG A 513 -16.93 -25.78 -10.97
C ARG A 513 -16.59 -26.86 -9.94
N ALA A 514 -16.29 -28.07 -10.40
CA ALA A 514 -15.97 -29.21 -9.54
C ALA A 514 -14.77 -28.94 -8.62
N ASP A 515 -13.75 -28.23 -9.12
CA ASP A 515 -12.58 -27.86 -8.32
C ASP A 515 -12.97 -26.96 -7.13
N VAL A 516 -13.89 -26.03 -7.35
CA VAL A 516 -14.37 -25.10 -6.34
C VAL A 516 -15.31 -25.79 -5.36
N GLU A 517 -16.18 -26.68 -5.84
CA GLU A 517 -17.04 -27.49 -4.97
C GLU A 517 -16.22 -28.42 -4.06
N ASN A 518 -15.14 -29.02 -4.57
CA ASN A 518 -14.21 -29.81 -3.77
C ASN A 518 -13.50 -28.96 -2.71
N TRP A 519 -13.12 -27.73 -3.04
CA TRP A 519 -12.59 -26.80 -2.05
C TRP A 519 -13.62 -26.44 -0.96
N ALA A 520 -14.90 -26.33 -1.33
CA ALA A 520 -15.97 -26.09 -0.36
C ALA A 520 -16.11 -27.25 0.64
N ASP A 521 -15.73 -28.47 0.24
CA ASP A 521 -15.67 -29.64 1.12
C ASP A 521 -14.41 -29.74 1.98
N SER A 522 -13.44 -28.83 1.84
CA SER A 522 -12.23 -28.90 2.63
C SER A 522 -12.52 -28.67 4.12
N GLU A 523 -11.75 -29.33 4.99
CA GLU A 523 -11.86 -29.17 6.45
C GLU A 523 -11.68 -27.72 6.89
N HIS A 524 -10.84 -26.97 6.18
CA HIS A 524 -10.65 -25.55 6.44
C HIS A 524 -11.93 -24.75 6.11
N THR A 525 -12.61 -25.07 4.99
CA THR A 525 -13.89 -24.44 4.63
C THR A 525 -15.02 -24.80 5.56
N LYS A 526 -15.13 -26.08 5.94
CA LYS A 526 -16.11 -26.55 6.93
C LYS A 526 -15.96 -25.82 8.27
N LYS A 527 -14.73 -25.66 8.76
CA LYS A 527 -14.44 -24.92 10.00
C LYS A 527 -14.82 -23.44 9.91
N PHE A 528 -14.70 -22.85 8.73
CA PHE A 528 -14.99 -21.43 8.52
C PHE A 528 -16.50 -21.16 8.36
N VAL A 529 -17.18 -21.91 7.51
CA VAL A 529 -18.58 -21.66 7.11
C VAL A 529 -19.59 -22.40 8.00
N GLY A 530 -19.17 -23.50 8.64
CA GLY A 530 -20.03 -24.46 9.32
C GLY A 530 -20.43 -25.63 8.42
N GLU A 531 -20.33 -26.86 8.91
CA GLU A 531 -20.63 -28.08 8.14
C GLU A 531 -22.06 -28.10 7.60
N ASP A 532 -23.03 -27.61 8.38
CA ASP A 532 -24.44 -27.53 8.03
C ASP A 532 -24.73 -26.57 6.86
N LYS A 533 -23.82 -25.62 6.60
CA LYS A 533 -23.97 -24.60 5.56
C LYS A 533 -23.21 -24.91 4.27
N ILE A 534 -22.45 -26.02 4.20
CA ILE A 534 -21.64 -26.38 3.02
C ILE A 534 -22.51 -26.62 1.77
N GLN A 535 -23.66 -27.28 1.91
CA GLN A 535 -24.54 -27.52 0.76
C GLN A 535 -25.06 -26.19 0.19
N GLN A 536 -25.44 -25.25 1.05
CA GLN A 536 -25.87 -23.91 0.64
C GLN A 536 -24.74 -23.13 -0.06
N LEU A 537 -23.49 -23.31 0.37
CA LEU A 537 -22.32 -22.71 -0.29
C LEU A 537 -22.13 -23.30 -1.69
N LYS A 538 -22.22 -24.62 -1.84
CA LYS A 538 -22.13 -25.30 -3.14
C LYS A 538 -23.22 -24.86 -4.11
N ASP A 539 -24.44 -24.69 -3.64
CA ASP A 539 -25.55 -24.21 -4.49
C ASP A 539 -25.24 -22.81 -5.05
N LYS A 540 -24.75 -21.88 -4.20
CA LYS A 540 -24.32 -20.54 -4.64
C LYS A 540 -23.12 -20.57 -5.59
N ILE A 541 -22.18 -21.50 -5.38
CA ILE A 541 -21.07 -21.74 -6.32
C ILE A 541 -21.62 -22.18 -7.68
N GLY A 542 -22.60 -23.09 -7.68
CA GLY A 542 -23.29 -23.54 -8.89
C GLY A 542 -23.91 -22.39 -9.67
N ASP A 543 -24.71 -21.56 -8.99
CA ASP A 543 -25.35 -20.38 -9.60
C ASP A 543 -24.34 -19.40 -10.22
N MET A 544 -23.21 -19.18 -9.55
CA MET A 544 -22.12 -18.35 -10.04
C MET A 544 -21.53 -18.90 -11.35
N PHE A 545 -21.26 -20.21 -11.42
CA PHE A 545 -20.74 -20.85 -12.63
C PHE A 545 -21.77 -20.83 -13.77
N ASP A 546 -23.05 -21.07 -13.47
CA ASP A 546 -24.12 -21.04 -14.47
C ASP A 546 -24.30 -19.62 -15.05
N LYS A 547 -24.24 -18.59 -14.20
CA LYS A 547 -24.26 -17.18 -14.62
C LYS A 547 -23.04 -16.84 -15.48
N TRP A 548 -21.86 -17.27 -15.08
CA TRP A 548 -20.63 -17.05 -15.85
C TRP A 548 -20.70 -17.72 -17.23
N GLN A 549 -21.16 -18.97 -17.29
CA GLN A 549 -21.33 -19.70 -18.55
C GLN A 549 -22.30 -18.99 -19.49
N LYS A 550 -23.43 -18.49 -18.97
CA LYS A 550 -24.40 -17.71 -19.76
C LYS A 550 -23.79 -16.40 -20.30
N GLN A 551 -22.93 -15.73 -19.54
CA GLN A 551 -22.38 -14.42 -19.91
C GLN A 551 -21.11 -14.49 -20.77
N LYS A 552 -20.28 -15.51 -20.57
CA LYS A 552 -18.92 -15.61 -21.14
C LYS A 552 -18.73 -16.85 -21.99
N SER A 553 -19.75 -17.70 -22.13
CA SER A 553 -19.71 -18.96 -22.88
C SER A 553 -18.54 -19.86 -22.47
N SER A 554 -18.20 -19.88 -21.18
CA SER A 554 -17.10 -20.66 -20.61
C SER A 554 -17.57 -21.38 -19.36
N SER A 555 -17.20 -22.66 -19.22
CA SER A 555 -17.44 -23.45 -18.00
C SER A 555 -16.37 -23.24 -16.92
N LYS A 556 -15.35 -22.43 -17.21
CA LYS A 556 -14.23 -22.14 -16.30
C LYS A 556 -14.10 -20.64 -16.05
N ILE A 557 -13.74 -20.28 -14.82
CA ILE A 557 -13.58 -18.89 -14.36
C ILE A 557 -12.09 -18.62 -14.10
N PRO A 558 -11.49 -17.56 -14.69
CA PRO A 558 -10.13 -17.15 -14.33
C PRO A 558 -10.01 -16.85 -12.84
N MET A 559 -8.88 -17.22 -12.23
CA MET A 559 -8.75 -17.19 -10.77
C MET A 559 -9.01 -15.82 -10.15
N ARG A 560 -8.62 -14.72 -10.80
CA ARG A 560 -8.91 -13.36 -10.35
C ARG A 560 -10.41 -13.12 -10.17
N TYR A 561 -11.21 -13.45 -11.19
CA TYR A 561 -12.66 -13.32 -11.14
C TYR A 561 -13.29 -14.27 -10.14
N LEU A 562 -12.79 -15.50 -10.09
CA LEU A 562 -13.30 -16.50 -9.15
C LEU A 562 -13.12 -16.04 -7.69
N ALA A 563 -11.93 -15.53 -7.34
CA ALA A 563 -11.64 -15.02 -6.00
C ALA A 563 -12.57 -13.86 -5.62
N ASP A 564 -12.82 -12.93 -6.54
CA ASP A 564 -13.70 -11.79 -6.29
C ASP A 564 -15.17 -12.22 -6.07
N ASN A 565 -15.69 -13.16 -6.87
CA ASN A 565 -17.07 -13.65 -6.72
C ASN A 565 -17.25 -14.51 -5.45
N LEU A 566 -16.29 -15.39 -5.14
CA LEU A 566 -16.40 -16.27 -3.97
C LEU A 566 -16.29 -15.50 -2.66
N ARG A 567 -15.48 -14.45 -2.62
CA ARG A 567 -15.43 -13.50 -1.51
C ARG A 567 -16.81 -12.90 -1.23
N GLU A 568 -17.52 -12.45 -2.27
CA GLU A 568 -18.90 -11.94 -2.13
C GLU A 568 -19.88 -13.03 -1.66
N ILE A 569 -19.70 -14.28 -2.09
CA ILE A 569 -20.52 -15.41 -1.61
C ILE A 569 -20.28 -15.68 -0.12
N LEU A 570 -19.02 -15.76 0.31
CA LEU A 570 -18.61 -16.06 1.69
C LEU A 570 -19.00 -14.97 2.68
N GLU A 571 -18.98 -13.70 2.25
CA GLU A 571 -19.52 -12.58 3.02
C GLU A 571 -20.98 -12.78 3.48
N ASN A 572 -21.76 -13.62 2.78
CA ASN A 572 -23.16 -13.89 3.12
C ASN A 572 -23.35 -15.10 4.07
N PHE A 573 -22.27 -15.73 4.55
CA PHE A 573 -22.33 -16.84 5.52
C PHE A 573 -21.97 -16.42 6.95
N HIS A 574 -21.48 -15.19 7.12
CA HIS A 574 -21.11 -14.54 8.39
C HIS A 574 -22.21 -13.60 8.93
#